data_AF-A0A3B9BQF3-F1
#
_entry.id   AF-A0A3B9BQF3-F1
#
_cell.length_a   1.000
_cell.length_b   1.000
_cell.length_c   1.000
_cell.angle_alpha   90.00
_cell.angle_beta   90.00
_cell.angle_gamma   90.00
#
_symmetry.space_group_name_H-M   'P 1'
#
loop_
_entity.id
_entity.type
_entity.pdbx_description
1 polymer ?
#
loop_
_entity_poly.entity_id
_entity_poly.type
_entity_poly.pdbx_seq_one_letter_code
_entity_poly.pdbx_strand_id
1 'polypeptide(L)' 'MSEIIIVRHGQAQTGAKDEASYDKLSDLGHQQAAWLGEYWAG' A
#
# COMPACT_ATOMS: atom_id res chain seq x y z
N MET A 1 16.12 13.15 19.48
CA MET A 1 15.10 12.12 19.76
C MET A 1 14.82 11.44 18.43
N SER A 2 14.88 10.11 18.38
CA SER A 2 14.74 9.37 17.12
C SER A 2 13.34 8.74 17.05
N GLU A 3 12.73 8.79 15.88
CA GLU A 3 11.42 8.19 15.60
C GLU A 3 11.56 7.08 14.56
N ILE A 4 10.79 6.01 14.72
CA ILE A 4 10.64 4.94 13.73
C ILE A 4 9.15 4.83 13.43
N ILE A 5 8.79 4.93 12.15
CA ILE A 5 7.41 4.79 11.68
C ILE A 5 7.29 3.43 10.99
N ILE A 6 6.42 2.57 11.50
CA ILE A 6 6.11 1.26 10.89
C ILE A 6 4.73 1.35 10.26
N VAL A 7 4.64 1.02 8.98
CA VAL A 7 3.40 1.08 8.20
C VAL A 7 3.12 -0.28 7.58
N ARG A 8 1.86 -0.68 7.60
CA ARG A 8 1.39 -1.85 6.86
C ARG A 8 1.19 -1.49 5.38
N HIS A 9 1.47 -2.44 4.48
CA HIS A 9 1.13 -2.27 3.06
C HIS A 9 -0.39 -2.03 2.86
N GLY A 10 -0.76 -1.35 1.76
CA GLY A 10 -2.16 -1.18 1.36
C GLY A 10 -2.84 -2.50 1.00
N GLN A 11 -4.13 -2.48 0.66
CA GLN A 11 -4.85 -3.70 0.33
C GLN A 11 -4.16 -4.53 -0.78
N ALA A 12 -3.92 -5.82 -0.51
CA ALA A 12 -3.34 -6.76 -1.48
C ALA A 12 -4.36 -7.18 -2.56
N GLN A 13 -3.87 -7.66 -3.71
CA GLN A 13 -4.72 -8.15 -4.80
C GLN A 13 -5.25 -9.58 -4.57
N THR A 14 -6.24 -9.73 -3.69
CA THR A 14 -6.82 -11.03 -3.28
C THR A 14 -7.57 -11.80 -4.38
N GLY A 15 -7.92 -11.13 -5.49
CA GLY A 15 -8.59 -11.73 -6.65
C GLY A 15 -7.66 -12.21 -7.77
N ALA A 16 -6.34 -12.19 -7.54
CA ALA A 16 -5.35 -12.61 -8.53
C ALA A 16 -5.59 -14.07 -8.96
N LYS A 17 -5.54 -14.31 -10.28
CA LYS A 17 -5.69 -15.64 -10.89
C LYS A 17 -4.41 -16.15 -11.53
N ASP A 18 -3.36 -15.35 -11.48
CA ASP A 18 -2.05 -15.63 -12.04
C ASP A 18 -0.96 -15.10 -11.10
N GLU A 19 0.23 -15.68 -11.20
CA GLU A 19 1.37 -15.38 -10.33
C GLU A 19 1.81 -13.91 -10.46
N ALA A 20 1.85 -13.39 -11.68
CA ALA A 20 2.27 -12.02 -11.96
C ALA A 20 1.34 -10.98 -11.32
N SER A 21 0.07 -11.33 -11.14
CA SER A 21 -0.93 -10.48 -10.52
C SER A 21 -1.12 -10.73 -9.03
N TYR A 22 -0.56 -11.81 -8.46
CA TYR A 22 -0.64 -12.11 -7.02
C TYR A 22 0.23 -11.17 -6.19
N ASP A 23 1.45 -10.88 -6.64
CA ASP A 23 2.43 -10.08 -5.88
C ASP A 23 2.30 -8.57 -6.15
N LYS A 24 1.10 -8.02 -5.93
CA LYS A 24 0.86 -6.58 -6.02
C LYS A 24 -0.30 -6.09 -5.16
N LEU A 25 -0.35 -4.77 -4.99
CA LEU A 25 -1.49 -4.08 -4.40
C LEU A 25 -2.70 -4.13 -5.33
N SER A 26 -3.90 -4.04 -4.76
CA SER A 26 -5.10 -3.70 -5.54
C SER A 26 -5.10 -2.22 -5.91
N ASP A 27 -5.99 -1.81 -6.80
CA ASP A 27 -6.20 -0.38 -7.12
C ASP A 27 -6.49 0.44 -5.86
N LEU A 28 -7.27 -0.11 -4.93
CA LEU A 28 -7.49 0.52 -3.61
C LEU A 28 -6.21 0.58 -2.78
N GLY A 29 -5.38 -0.48 -2.79
CA GLY A 29 -4.10 -0.48 -2.10
C GLY A 29 -3.15 0.62 -2.61
N HIS A 30 -3.15 0.87 -3.93
CA HIS A 30 -2.42 1.99 -4.52
C HIS A 30 -2.97 3.34 -4.06
N GLN A 31 -4.29 3.52 -4.03
CA GLN A 31 -4.92 4.75 -3.54
C GLN A 31 -4.59 5.00 -2.06
N GLN A 32 -4.58 3.96 -1.23
CA GLN A 32 -4.20 4.05 0.19
C GLN A 32 -2.76 4.51 0.37
N ALA A 33 -1.84 4.02 -0.46
CA ALA A 33 -0.44 4.47 -0.43
C ALA A 33 -0.31 5.96 -0.82
N ALA A 34 -1.08 6.42 -1.82
CA ALA A 34 -1.12 7.83 -2.20
C ALA A 34 -1.65 8.72 -1.07
N TRP A 35 -2.75 8.34 -0.40
CA TRP A 35 -3.29 9.08 0.74
C TRP A 35 -2.31 9.17 1.91
N LEU A 36 -1.56 8.10 2.19
CA LEU A 36 -0.52 8.17 3.22
C LEU A 36 0.58 9.17 2.83
N GLY A 37 0.99 9.17 1.57
CA GLY A 37 1.94 10.16 1.04
C GLY A 37 1.43 11.59 1.16
N GLU A 38 0.16 11.84 0.82
CA GLU A 38 -0.49 13.14 0.97
C GLU A 38 -0.55 13.57 2.45
N TYR A 39 -0.90 12.65 3.35
CA TYR A 39 -0.95 12.92 4.80
C TYR A 39 0.42 13.30 5.38
N TRP A 40 1.50 12.66 4.91
CA TRP A 40 2.86 12.97 5.35
C TRP A 40 3.49 14.19 4.67
N ALA A 41 2.93 14.64 3.54
CA ALA A 41 3.41 15.82 2.84
C ALA A 41 2.90 17.14 3.44
N GLY A 42 1.86 17.08 4.30
CA GLY A 42 1.39 18.21 5.11
C GLY A 42 2.38 18.59 6.20
#